data_AF-A0A517LXA0-F1
#
_entry.id   AF-A0A517LXA0-F1
#
_cell.length_a   1.000
_cell.length_b   1.000
_cell.length_c   1.000
_cell.angle_alpha   90.00
_cell.angle_beta   90.00
_cell.angle_gamma   90.00
#
_symmetry.space_group_name_H-M   'P 1'
#
loop_
_entity.id
_entity.type
_entity.pdbx_description
1 polymer ?
#
loop_
_entity_poly.entity_id
_entity_poly.type
_entity_poly.pdbx_seq_one_letter_code
_entity_poly.pdbx_strand_id
1 'polypeptide(L)'
;MKLHCLAMFVAILLAQSTPLHADTEAATARRLEALGASVVLNADRIVELTFRDSKRLESQQWQEIGSLTHLKKLTAYGGAKGLNDETVGFLVGLQELESLSLDGAQLSDAGLAKLAELKRLKRVSFFHLSFRKKGFTGEGFSAWTELPHLESLTVAGMSMGDDGFRAIATLTNLRQLRTWHTYRTESSNAEIAKLPHLTTLNLGQRLPQRGDAPLSLSDASLDALSSIKTLETLEIGEADFHLPALRQLAKLPRLKRLKIDRTYLSAADIETLKAALPRVQIRFAPLTEDDRQKLDAYLK
;
A
#
# COMPACT_ATOMS: atom_id res chain seq x y z
N MET A 1 -41.16 49.93 56.67
CA MET A 1 -39.73 49.83 56.31
C MET A 1 -39.53 48.64 55.38
N LYS A 2 -38.91 48.92 54.23
CA LYS A 2 -38.47 48.01 53.15
C LYS A 2 -37.69 46.78 53.66
N LEU A 3 -37.83 45.63 52.98
CA LEU A 3 -36.75 44.74 52.43
C LEU A 3 -37.41 43.45 51.85
N HIS A 4 -37.62 43.34 50.53
CA HIS A 4 -36.78 42.63 49.52
C HIS A 4 -36.58 41.12 49.79
N CYS A 5 -37.33 40.22 49.14
CA CYS A 5 -37.05 39.54 47.85
C CYS A 5 -35.78 38.66 47.83
N LEU A 6 -35.94 37.32 47.83
CA LEU A 6 -35.22 36.40 46.91
C LEU A 6 -35.87 35.00 46.93
N ALA A 7 -36.73 34.69 45.96
CA ALA A 7 -37.15 33.32 45.67
C ALA A 7 -36.27 32.81 44.51
N MET A 8 -35.39 31.85 44.81
CA MET A 8 -34.47 31.26 43.85
C MET A 8 -35.21 30.13 43.10
N PHE A 9 -35.71 30.44 41.89
CA PHE A 9 -36.22 29.42 40.97
C PHE A 9 -35.03 28.67 40.37
N VAL A 10 -34.84 27.41 40.78
CA VAL A 10 -33.97 26.47 40.07
C VAL A 10 -34.73 25.99 38.83
N ALA A 11 -34.49 26.64 37.70
CA ALA A 11 -34.91 26.12 36.40
C ALA A 11 -33.97 24.96 36.03
N ILE A 12 -34.44 23.73 36.25
CA ILE A 12 -33.81 22.54 35.65
C ILE A 12 -34.07 22.65 34.14
N LEU A 13 -33.08 23.14 33.39
CA LEU A 13 -33.03 22.92 31.95
C LEU A 13 -32.91 21.40 31.75
N LEU A 14 -34.03 20.75 31.46
CA LEU A 14 -34.00 19.51 30.70
C LEU A 14 -33.39 19.86 29.35
N ALA A 15 -32.09 19.65 29.21
CA ALA A 15 -31.45 19.54 27.92
C ALA A 15 -32.17 18.38 27.22
N GLN A 16 -33.10 18.73 26.33
CA GLN A 16 -33.62 17.79 25.36
C GLN A 16 -32.40 17.35 24.56
N SER A 17 -31.87 16.18 24.89
CA SER A 17 -30.97 15.45 24.02
C SER A 17 -31.78 15.14 22.77
N THR A 18 -31.78 16.06 21.82
CA THR A 18 -32.14 15.75 20.45
C THR A 18 -31.30 14.53 20.08
N PRO A 19 -31.92 13.38 19.75
CA PRO A 19 -31.13 12.27 19.26
C PRO A 19 -30.36 12.80 18.06
N LEU A 20 -29.02 12.67 18.13
CA LEU A 20 -28.14 12.84 16.98
C LEU A 20 -28.84 12.09 15.84
N HIS A 21 -29.44 12.83 14.89
CA HIS A 21 -30.24 12.21 13.85
C HIS A 21 -29.37 11.11 13.25
N ALA A 22 -29.93 9.90 13.10
CA ALA A 22 -29.33 8.89 12.26
C ALA A 22 -29.27 9.50 10.86
N ASP A 23 -28.14 10.14 10.56
CA ASP A 23 -27.95 10.85 9.32
C ASP A 23 -28.05 9.82 8.22
N THR A 24 -28.93 10.05 7.27
CA THR A 24 -29.07 9.14 6.12
C THR A 24 -27.73 9.05 5.40
N GLU A 25 -27.40 7.91 4.81
CA GLU A 25 -26.18 7.80 4.00
C GLU A 25 -26.18 8.78 2.82
N ALA A 26 -27.35 9.25 2.36
CA ALA A 26 -27.46 10.34 1.41
C ALA A 26 -26.93 11.69 1.97
N ALA A 27 -27.15 11.99 3.25
CA ALA A 27 -26.61 13.18 3.90
C ALA A 27 -25.09 13.06 4.11
N THR A 28 -24.62 11.89 4.52
CA THR A 28 -23.19 11.57 4.58
C THR A 28 -22.52 11.70 3.21
N ALA A 29 -23.12 11.14 2.16
CA ALA A 29 -22.60 11.24 0.80
C ALA A 29 -22.38 12.70 0.40
N ARG A 30 -23.38 13.58 0.59
CA ARG A 30 -23.26 15.01 0.26
C ARG A 30 -22.12 15.70 1.02
N ARG A 31 -21.92 15.36 2.30
CA ARG A 31 -20.82 15.92 3.10
C ARG A 31 -19.46 15.46 2.60
N LEU A 32 -19.32 14.17 2.27
CA LEU A 32 -18.08 13.63 1.72
C LEU A 32 -17.80 14.16 0.31
N GLU A 33 -18.83 14.32 -0.53
CA GLU A 33 -18.73 14.96 -1.86
C GLU A 33 -18.29 16.42 -1.76
N ALA A 34 -18.78 17.17 -0.77
CA ALA A 34 -18.32 18.53 -0.49
C ALA A 34 -16.83 18.61 -0.08
N LEU A 35 -16.25 17.48 0.36
CA LEU A 35 -14.82 17.31 0.63
C LEU A 35 -14.04 16.74 -0.57
N GLY A 36 -14.69 16.58 -1.73
CA GLY A 36 -14.08 16.08 -2.96
C GLY A 36 -14.11 14.56 -3.13
N ALA A 37 -14.94 13.85 -2.36
CA ALA A 37 -15.17 12.43 -2.59
C ALA A 37 -15.96 12.21 -3.88
N SER A 38 -15.57 11.19 -4.65
CA SER A 38 -16.48 10.48 -5.54
C SER A 38 -17.14 9.35 -4.73
N VAL A 39 -18.46 9.32 -4.74
CA VAL A 39 -19.29 8.35 -4.02
C VAL A 39 -19.97 7.42 -5.01
N VAL A 40 -19.93 6.11 -4.74
CA VAL A 40 -20.72 5.11 -5.48
C VAL A 40 -21.72 4.50 -4.53
N LEU A 41 -23.00 4.54 -4.93
CA LEU A 41 -24.11 3.95 -4.19
C LEU A 41 -24.51 2.60 -4.80
N ASN A 42 -24.96 1.69 -3.95
CA ASN A 42 -25.76 0.53 -4.31
C ASN A 42 -27.07 0.62 -3.54
N ALA A 43 -28.18 0.83 -4.26
CA ALA A 43 -29.41 1.36 -3.69
C ALA A 43 -29.10 2.64 -2.89
N ASP A 44 -29.40 2.66 -1.58
CA ASP A 44 -29.16 3.81 -0.70
C ASP A 44 -27.90 3.68 0.16
N ARG A 45 -27.01 2.72 -0.17
CA ARG A 45 -25.79 2.44 0.59
C ARG A 45 -24.53 2.87 -0.16
N ILE A 46 -23.63 3.59 0.50
CA ILE A 46 -22.30 3.94 0.02
C ILE A 46 -21.44 2.67 0.03
N VAL A 47 -21.07 2.22 -1.17
CA VAL A 47 -20.25 1.01 -1.36
C VAL A 47 -18.85 1.32 -1.85
N GLU A 48 -18.62 2.47 -2.49
CA GLU A 48 -17.28 2.96 -2.79
C GLU A 48 -17.10 4.44 -2.46
N LEU A 49 -15.94 4.79 -1.92
CA LEU A 49 -15.48 6.15 -1.69
C LEU A 49 -14.10 6.34 -2.29
N THR A 50 -13.94 7.42 -3.06
CA THR A 50 -12.65 7.83 -3.63
C THR A 50 -12.38 9.30 -3.39
N PHE A 51 -11.33 9.62 -2.66
CA PHE A 51 -10.77 10.95 -2.53
C PHE A 51 -9.48 11.04 -3.35
N ARG A 52 -9.39 11.99 -4.28
CA ARG A 52 -8.15 12.28 -5.03
C ARG A 52 -7.20 13.18 -4.23
N ASP A 53 -7.77 13.98 -3.33
CA ASP A 53 -7.08 14.79 -2.34
C ASP A 53 -7.80 14.62 -0.99
N SER A 54 -7.15 13.94 -0.06
CA SER A 54 -7.67 13.61 1.27
C SER A 54 -7.01 14.42 2.37
N LYS A 55 -6.28 15.50 2.06
CA LYS A 55 -5.57 16.31 3.06
C LYS A 55 -6.49 16.98 4.09
N ARG A 56 -7.77 17.11 3.75
CA ARG A 56 -8.82 17.71 4.59
C ARG A 56 -9.58 16.69 5.44
N LEU A 57 -9.23 15.41 5.37
CA LEU A 57 -9.87 14.38 6.19
C LEU A 57 -9.24 14.35 7.58
N GLU A 58 -9.99 14.81 8.57
CA GLU A 58 -9.63 14.82 9.99
C GLU A 58 -10.39 13.73 10.75
N SER A 59 -10.20 13.65 12.08
CA SER A 59 -10.78 12.60 12.93
C SER A 59 -12.29 12.44 12.76
N GLN A 60 -13.04 13.55 12.65
CA GLN A 60 -14.48 13.50 12.44
C GLN A 60 -14.84 12.83 11.11
N GLN A 61 -14.13 13.13 10.03
CA GLN A 61 -14.37 12.51 8.73
C GLN A 61 -13.99 11.03 8.72
N TRP A 62 -12.89 10.64 9.39
CA TRP A 62 -12.53 9.23 9.52
C TRP A 62 -13.53 8.44 10.37
N GLN A 63 -14.13 9.08 11.38
CA GLN A 63 -15.22 8.50 12.15
C GLN A 63 -16.49 8.33 11.29
N GLU A 64 -16.85 9.34 10.49
CA GLU A 64 -17.98 9.25 9.56
C GLU A 64 -17.76 8.20 8.48
N ILE A 65 -16.56 8.10 7.91
CA ILE A 65 -16.20 7.03 6.96
C ILE A 65 -16.30 5.67 7.66
N GLY A 66 -15.82 5.56 8.90
CA GLY A 66 -15.84 4.33 9.70
C GLY A 66 -17.24 3.80 10.03
N SER A 67 -18.29 4.63 9.95
CA SER A 67 -19.67 4.21 10.17
C SER A 67 -20.34 3.60 8.93
N LEU A 68 -19.70 3.68 7.75
CA LEU A 68 -20.21 3.16 6.48
C LEU A 68 -19.96 1.65 6.37
N THR A 69 -20.67 0.86 7.17
CA THR A 69 -20.41 -0.58 7.33
C THR A 69 -20.58 -1.43 6.06
N HIS A 70 -21.24 -0.90 5.03
CA HIS A 70 -21.40 -1.54 3.71
C HIS A 70 -20.32 -1.13 2.68
N LEU A 71 -19.35 -0.32 3.09
CA LEU A 71 -18.27 0.15 2.22
C LEU A 71 -17.39 -1.03 1.79
N LYS A 72 -17.30 -1.25 0.48
CA LYS A 72 -16.48 -2.31 -0.13
C LYS A 72 -15.14 -1.79 -0.63
N LYS A 73 -15.06 -0.50 -0.96
CA LYS A 73 -13.83 0.12 -1.47
C LYS A 73 -13.62 1.52 -0.92
N LEU A 74 -12.43 1.75 -0.38
CA LEU A 74 -11.99 3.04 0.12
C LEU A 74 -10.67 3.41 -0.56
N THR A 75 -10.65 4.55 -1.24
CA THR A 75 -9.44 5.17 -1.79
C THR A 75 -9.29 6.57 -1.22
N ALA A 76 -8.17 6.85 -0.55
CA ALA A 76 -7.86 8.16 -0.02
C ALA A 76 -6.45 8.58 -0.43
N TYR A 77 -6.37 9.37 -1.51
CA TYR A 77 -5.13 9.84 -2.11
C TYR A 77 -4.86 11.32 -1.85
N GLY A 78 -3.62 11.76 -2.08
CA GLY A 78 -3.26 13.17 -1.92
C GLY A 78 -3.04 13.58 -0.47
N GLY A 79 -2.56 12.66 0.37
CA GLY A 79 -2.09 12.97 1.73
C GLY A 79 -3.12 12.74 2.82
N ALA A 80 -3.54 11.50 3.03
CA ALA A 80 -4.42 11.02 4.11
C ALA A 80 -3.78 11.09 5.52
N LYS A 81 -3.07 12.18 5.84
CA LYS A 81 -2.29 12.32 7.09
C LYS A 81 -3.15 12.26 8.36
N GLY A 82 -4.43 12.62 8.27
CA GLY A 82 -5.38 12.49 9.36
C GLY A 82 -5.71 11.03 9.73
N LEU A 83 -5.35 10.06 8.89
CA LEU A 83 -5.40 8.65 9.23
C LEU A 83 -4.09 8.24 9.93
N ASN A 84 -4.15 8.09 11.24
CA ASN A 84 -3.03 7.81 12.13
C ASN A 84 -3.45 6.82 13.23
N ASP A 85 -2.61 6.56 14.23
CA ASP A 85 -2.90 5.55 15.27
C ASP A 85 -4.15 5.84 16.12
N GLU A 86 -4.52 7.11 16.25
CA GLU A 86 -5.71 7.57 16.98
C GLU A 86 -6.99 7.34 16.16
N THR A 87 -6.92 7.51 14.83
CA THR A 87 -8.10 7.48 13.95
C THR A 87 -8.28 6.19 13.18
N VAL A 88 -7.24 5.37 13.01
CA VAL A 88 -7.32 4.08 12.30
C VAL A 88 -8.31 3.12 12.95
N GLY A 89 -8.53 3.26 14.26
CA GLY A 89 -9.54 2.52 15.00
C GLY A 89 -10.97 2.74 14.49
N PHE A 90 -11.27 3.86 13.84
CA PHE A 90 -12.59 4.07 13.24
C PHE A 90 -12.84 3.19 12.03
N LEU A 91 -11.80 2.78 11.30
CA LEU A 91 -11.96 1.98 10.10
C LEU A 91 -12.28 0.51 10.39
N VAL A 92 -12.03 0.00 11.61
CA VAL A 92 -12.23 -1.42 11.93
C VAL A 92 -13.70 -1.85 11.83
N GLY A 93 -14.65 -0.92 11.85
CA GLY A 93 -16.07 -1.19 11.62
C GLY A 93 -16.43 -1.57 10.17
N LEU A 94 -15.52 -1.35 9.20
CA LEU A 94 -15.75 -1.58 7.78
C LEU A 94 -15.61 -3.05 7.39
N GLN A 95 -16.44 -3.91 7.97
CA GLN A 95 -16.35 -5.38 7.86
C GLN A 95 -16.67 -5.91 6.45
N GLU A 96 -17.22 -5.09 5.57
CA GLU A 96 -17.41 -5.40 4.13
C GLU A 96 -16.25 -4.92 3.23
N LEU A 97 -15.23 -4.26 3.78
CA LEU A 97 -14.17 -3.66 2.97
C LEU A 97 -13.30 -4.71 2.28
N GLU A 98 -13.28 -4.68 0.95
CA GLU A 98 -12.51 -5.59 0.11
C GLU A 98 -11.26 -4.93 -0.48
N SER A 99 -11.27 -3.60 -0.62
CA SER A 99 -10.21 -2.85 -1.28
C SER A 99 -9.90 -1.57 -0.51
N LEU A 100 -8.66 -1.46 -0.02
CA LEU A 100 -8.16 -0.27 0.68
C LEU A 100 -6.97 0.31 -0.07
N SER A 101 -7.05 1.59 -0.44
CA SER A 101 -5.90 2.31 -0.97
C SER A 101 -5.69 3.65 -0.30
N LEU A 102 -4.48 3.87 0.20
CA LEU A 102 -4.12 5.05 0.99
C LEU A 102 -2.84 5.67 0.44
N ASP A 103 -2.81 7.00 0.40
CA ASP A 103 -1.59 7.78 0.16
C ASP A 103 -1.30 8.71 1.33
N GLY A 104 -0.15 8.54 1.99
CA GLY A 104 0.35 9.48 2.99
C GLY A 104 -0.22 9.36 4.40
N ALA A 105 -0.98 8.30 4.72
CA ALA A 105 -1.39 7.99 6.10
C ALA A 105 -0.18 7.79 7.04
N GLN A 106 -0.36 7.99 8.36
CA GLN A 106 0.74 8.11 9.34
C GLN A 106 0.62 7.12 10.51
N LEU A 107 0.73 5.82 10.21
CA LEU A 107 0.58 4.73 11.18
C LEU A 107 1.92 4.31 11.83
N SER A 108 1.93 3.94 13.10
CA SER A 108 2.98 3.05 13.63
C SER A 108 2.73 1.61 13.19
N ASP A 109 3.65 0.70 13.53
CA ASP A 109 3.42 -0.73 13.32
C ASP A 109 2.20 -1.25 14.10
N ALA A 110 1.92 -0.71 15.28
CA ALA A 110 0.70 -1.02 16.03
C ALA A 110 -0.56 -0.51 15.31
N GLY A 111 -0.51 0.70 14.75
CA GLY A 111 -1.61 1.24 13.93
C GLY A 111 -1.84 0.43 12.65
N LEU A 112 -0.76 0.01 11.98
CA LEU A 112 -0.82 -0.87 10.80
C LEU A 112 -1.42 -2.24 11.13
N ALA A 113 -1.07 -2.81 12.28
CA ALA A 113 -1.58 -4.11 12.73
C ALA A 113 -3.11 -4.11 12.93
N LYS A 114 -3.70 -2.99 13.37
CA LYS A 114 -5.17 -2.86 13.54
C LYS A 114 -5.95 -3.11 12.24
N LEU A 115 -5.36 -2.84 11.07
CA LEU A 115 -6.01 -3.12 9.78
C LEU A 115 -6.23 -4.62 9.52
N ALA A 116 -5.60 -5.51 10.30
CA ALA A 116 -5.87 -6.95 10.27
C ALA A 116 -7.29 -7.34 10.74
N GLU A 117 -8.04 -6.43 11.37
CA GLU A 117 -9.44 -6.63 11.75
C GLU A 117 -10.39 -6.62 10.55
N LEU A 118 -9.94 -6.12 9.39
CA LEU A 118 -10.73 -6.02 8.17
C LEU A 118 -10.67 -7.33 7.36
N LYS A 119 -11.33 -8.37 7.88
CA LYS A 119 -11.20 -9.77 7.42
C LYS A 119 -11.61 -10.03 5.97
N ARG A 120 -12.31 -9.09 5.32
CA ARG A 120 -12.70 -9.19 3.91
C ARG A 120 -11.73 -8.52 2.93
N LEU A 121 -10.64 -7.92 3.41
CA LEU A 121 -9.65 -7.30 2.53
C LEU A 121 -9.07 -8.31 1.54
N LYS A 122 -9.13 -7.93 0.25
CA LYS A 122 -8.57 -8.68 -0.87
C LYS A 122 -7.40 -7.96 -1.51
N ARG A 123 -7.46 -6.62 -1.53
CA ARG A 123 -6.49 -5.75 -2.20
C ARG A 123 -6.15 -4.57 -1.31
N VAL A 124 -4.85 -4.39 -1.04
CA VAL A 124 -4.35 -3.21 -0.33
C VAL A 124 -3.26 -2.53 -1.13
N SER A 125 -3.30 -1.21 -1.18
CA SER A 125 -2.27 -0.40 -1.85
C SER A 125 -1.93 0.84 -1.04
N PHE A 126 -0.71 0.86 -0.54
CA PHE A 126 -0.16 1.94 0.26
C PHE A 126 0.91 2.71 -0.52
N PHE A 127 0.68 4.01 -0.64
CA PHE A 127 1.62 4.98 -1.18
C PHE A 127 2.03 5.91 -0.04
N HIS A 128 3.33 6.10 0.17
CA HIS A 128 3.90 6.97 1.20
C HIS A 128 3.34 6.74 2.62
N LEU A 129 2.87 5.53 2.93
CA LEU A 129 2.40 5.18 4.27
C LEU A 129 3.57 5.33 5.24
N SER A 130 3.35 6.14 6.27
CA SER A 130 4.33 6.41 7.32
C SER A 130 5.67 6.91 6.76
N PHE A 131 5.63 7.56 5.60
CA PHE A 131 6.83 8.08 4.95
C PHE A 131 7.55 9.06 5.89
N ARG A 132 8.83 8.78 6.16
CA ARG A 132 9.70 9.51 7.10
C ARG A 132 9.23 9.49 8.56
N LYS A 133 8.29 8.64 8.94
CA LYS A 133 7.91 8.45 10.34
C LYS A 133 9.03 7.69 11.06
N LYS A 134 9.58 8.29 12.11
CA LYS A 134 10.62 7.66 12.92
C LYS A 134 10.08 6.39 13.60
N GLY A 135 10.84 5.31 13.53
CA GLY A 135 10.55 4.06 14.23
C GLY A 135 9.49 3.16 13.56
N PHE A 136 8.97 3.55 12.39
CA PHE A 136 8.16 2.64 11.58
C PHE A 136 9.09 1.61 10.90
N THR A 137 8.83 0.32 11.11
CA THR A 137 9.65 -0.78 10.55
C THR A 137 8.90 -1.58 9.48
N GLY A 138 7.57 -1.58 9.53
CA GLY A 138 6.69 -2.42 8.72
C GLY A 138 6.35 -3.76 9.38
N GLU A 139 6.84 -4.03 10.60
CA GLU A 139 6.53 -5.25 11.35
C GLU A 139 5.03 -5.45 11.62
N GLY A 140 4.25 -4.36 11.58
CA GLY A 140 2.78 -4.42 11.72
C GLY A 140 2.08 -5.31 10.68
N PHE A 141 2.71 -5.57 9.53
CA PHE A 141 2.22 -6.56 8.56
C PHE A 141 2.16 -7.99 9.11
N SER A 142 2.90 -8.32 10.17
CA SER A 142 2.87 -9.66 10.77
C SER A 142 1.49 -10.04 11.32
N ALA A 143 0.68 -9.05 11.73
CA ALA A 143 -0.69 -9.29 12.16
C ALA A 143 -1.64 -9.65 10.99
N TRP A 144 -1.23 -9.40 9.75
CA TRP A 144 -2.06 -9.60 8.56
C TRP A 144 -2.07 -11.05 8.07
N THR A 145 -1.31 -11.97 8.71
CA THR A 145 -1.44 -13.42 8.50
C THR A 145 -2.89 -13.89 8.69
N GLU A 146 -3.63 -13.17 9.52
CA GLU A 146 -5.05 -13.41 9.85
C GLU A 146 -6.03 -12.83 8.82
N LEU A 147 -5.56 -12.35 7.66
CA LEU A 147 -6.40 -11.88 6.55
C LEU A 147 -6.58 -13.00 5.51
N PRO A 148 -7.69 -13.76 5.56
CA PRO A 148 -7.85 -14.99 4.78
C PRO A 148 -8.03 -14.78 3.28
N HIS A 149 -8.30 -13.54 2.85
CA HIS A 149 -8.64 -13.21 1.47
C HIS A 149 -7.66 -12.24 0.81
N LEU A 150 -6.59 -11.82 1.51
CA LEU A 150 -5.65 -10.85 0.98
C LEU A 150 -4.78 -11.48 -0.12
N GLU A 151 -5.04 -11.09 -1.37
CA GLU A 151 -4.34 -11.63 -2.54
C GLU A 151 -3.41 -10.62 -3.22
N SER A 152 -3.59 -9.33 -2.96
CA SER A 152 -2.79 -8.27 -3.60
C SER A 152 -2.33 -7.22 -2.59
N LEU A 153 -1.02 -7.03 -2.52
CA LEU A 153 -0.40 -5.97 -1.73
C LEU A 153 0.49 -5.11 -2.61
N THR A 154 0.33 -3.80 -2.47
CA THR A 154 1.23 -2.79 -3.01
C THR A 154 1.77 -1.93 -1.88
N VAL A 155 3.09 -1.81 -1.80
CA VAL A 155 3.80 -0.93 -0.86
C VAL A 155 4.74 -0.01 -1.64
N ALA A 156 4.51 1.30 -1.57
CA ALA A 156 5.23 2.27 -2.37
C ALA A 156 5.68 3.46 -1.51
N GLY A 157 6.96 3.83 -1.57
CA GLY A 157 7.46 5.01 -0.88
C GLY A 157 7.35 4.93 0.65
N MET A 158 7.37 3.72 1.22
CA MET A 158 7.29 3.50 2.66
C MET A 158 8.69 3.44 3.27
N SER A 159 8.84 3.99 4.48
CA SER A 159 10.09 3.94 5.26
C SER A 159 10.26 2.61 6.00
N MET A 160 10.05 1.48 5.32
CA MET A 160 10.23 0.13 5.87
C MET A 160 11.48 -0.54 5.32
N GLY A 161 12.07 -1.41 6.14
CA GLY A 161 13.31 -2.17 5.92
C GLY A 161 13.08 -3.65 5.58
N ASP A 162 14.12 -4.47 5.71
CA ASP A 162 14.03 -5.93 5.56
C ASP A 162 13.05 -6.58 6.56
N ASP A 163 12.89 -6.03 7.76
CA ASP A 163 11.96 -6.56 8.77
C ASP A 163 10.50 -6.49 8.28
N GLY A 164 10.11 -5.38 7.64
CA GLY A 164 8.78 -5.27 7.04
C GLY A 164 8.58 -6.23 5.87
N PHE A 165 9.62 -6.55 5.09
CA PHE A 165 9.52 -7.56 4.03
C PHE A 165 9.47 -8.99 4.57
N ARG A 166 10.16 -9.27 5.68
CA ARG A 166 10.03 -10.53 6.42
C ARG A 166 8.59 -10.70 6.93
N ALA A 167 7.99 -9.63 7.45
CA ALA A 167 6.58 -9.62 7.84
C ALA A 167 5.65 -9.87 6.64
N ILE A 168 5.85 -9.20 5.50
CA ILE A 168 5.07 -9.43 4.27
C ILE A 168 5.21 -10.88 3.76
N ALA A 169 6.38 -11.50 3.91
CA ALA A 169 6.60 -12.89 3.48
C ALA A 169 5.77 -13.91 4.27
N THR A 170 5.16 -13.53 5.39
CA THR A 170 4.21 -14.37 6.15
C THR A 170 2.80 -14.40 5.54
N LEU A 171 2.50 -13.52 4.58
CA LEU A 171 1.19 -13.39 3.96
C LEU A 171 0.99 -14.41 2.82
N THR A 172 0.85 -15.68 3.20
CA THR A 172 0.92 -16.84 2.28
C THR A 172 -0.17 -16.87 1.20
N ASN A 173 -1.28 -16.13 1.37
CA ASN A 173 -2.34 -15.99 0.37
C ASN A 173 -2.01 -15.02 -0.77
N LEU A 174 -0.91 -14.26 -0.67
CA LEU A 174 -0.56 -13.27 -1.69
C LEU A 174 -0.30 -13.91 -3.05
N ARG A 175 -0.99 -13.36 -4.05
CA ARG A 175 -0.83 -13.65 -5.48
C ARG A 175 -0.10 -12.54 -6.21
N GLN A 176 -0.21 -11.31 -5.72
CA GLN A 176 0.41 -10.13 -6.29
C GLN A 176 1.12 -9.31 -5.20
N LEU A 177 2.42 -9.11 -5.39
CA LEU A 177 3.21 -8.17 -4.57
C LEU A 177 3.84 -7.15 -5.49
N ARG A 178 3.62 -5.86 -5.21
CA ARG A 178 4.28 -4.77 -5.92
C ARG A 178 4.96 -3.84 -4.93
N THR A 179 6.22 -3.54 -5.19
CA THR A 179 7.04 -2.68 -4.34
C THR A 179 7.66 -1.59 -5.19
N TRP A 180 7.58 -0.35 -4.73
CA TRP A 180 8.28 0.76 -5.36
C TRP A 180 8.89 1.66 -4.31
N HIS A 181 10.09 2.17 -4.56
CA HIS A 181 10.68 3.18 -3.69
C HIS A 181 10.70 2.77 -2.20
N THR A 182 10.98 1.50 -1.92
CA THR A 182 11.19 0.96 -0.56
C THR A 182 12.67 0.73 -0.26
N TYR A 183 13.04 0.65 1.02
CA TYR A 183 14.41 0.40 1.48
C TYR A 183 14.56 -1.05 1.92
N ARG A 184 15.27 -1.86 1.15
CA ARG A 184 15.51 -3.26 1.52
C ARG A 184 16.86 -3.70 0.97
N THR A 185 17.34 -4.84 1.41
CA THR A 185 18.52 -5.49 0.85
C THR A 185 18.11 -6.69 -0.01
N GLU A 186 19.09 -7.40 -0.55
CA GLU A 186 18.85 -8.63 -1.31
C GLU A 186 18.24 -9.74 -0.45
N SER A 187 18.51 -9.74 0.86
CA SER A 187 18.00 -10.77 1.79
C SER A 187 16.47 -10.86 1.76
N SER A 188 15.79 -9.72 1.62
CA SER A 188 14.33 -9.66 1.46
C SER A 188 13.81 -10.41 0.23
N ASN A 189 14.57 -10.52 -0.86
CA ASN A 189 14.13 -11.28 -2.04
C ASN A 189 14.01 -12.77 -1.74
N ALA A 190 14.90 -13.31 -0.90
CA ALA A 190 14.85 -14.70 -0.49
C ALA A 190 13.62 -14.99 0.39
N GLU A 191 13.21 -14.04 1.23
CA GLU A 191 11.97 -14.13 2.00
C GLU A 191 10.73 -14.05 1.10
N ILE A 192 10.66 -13.08 0.19
CA ILE A 192 9.56 -12.95 -0.79
C ILE A 192 9.41 -14.22 -1.64
N ALA A 193 10.52 -14.87 -1.99
CA ALA A 193 10.50 -16.10 -2.77
C ALA A 193 9.82 -17.29 -2.08
N LYS A 194 9.59 -17.21 -0.76
CA LYS A 194 8.86 -18.23 0.02
C LYS A 194 7.34 -18.13 -0.13
N LEU A 195 6.80 -17.05 -0.73
CA LEU A 195 5.36 -16.88 -0.94
C LEU A 195 4.83 -17.92 -1.95
N PRO A 196 3.99 -18.87 -1.52
CA PRO A 196 3.71 -20.10 -2.28
C PRO A 196 2.76 -19.90 -3.45
N HIS A 197 2.06 -18.77 -3.52
CA HIS A 197 1.00 -18.50 -4.50
C HIS A 197 1.28 -17.28 -5.37
N LEU A 198 2.50 -16.73 -5.30
CA LEU A 198 2.86 -15.49 -5.98
C LEU A 198 2.91 -15.69 -7.50
N THR A 199 2.07 -14.96 -8.23
CA THR A 199 1.97 -15.01 -9.70
C THR A 199 2.43 -13.72 -10.36
N THR A 200 2.34 -12.60 -9.65
CA THR A 200 2.80 -11.28 -10.11
C THR A 200 3.71 -10.66 -9.08
N LEU A 201 4.91 -10.30 -9.50
CA LEU A 201 5.90 -9.65 -8.68
C LEU A 201 6.44 -8.42 -9.39
N ASN A 202 6.25 -7.25 -8.80
CA ASN A 202 6.96 -6.03 -9.20
C ASN A 202 7.92 -5.65 -8.07
N LEU A 203 9.20 -5.55 -8.39
CA LEU A 203 10.24 -5.09 -7.48
C LEU A 203 10.91 -3.85 -8.06
N GLY A 204 10.66 -2.72 -7.41
CA GLY A 204 11.42 -1.48 -7.55
C GLY A 204 11.97 -1.04 -6.21
N GLN A 205 13.20 -0.52 -6.21
CA GLN A 205 13.87 0.02 -5.02
C GLN A 205 13.83 1.55 -4.97
N ARG A 206 14.25 2.16 -3.86
CA ARG A 206 14.47 3.61 -3.77
C ARG A 206 15.96 3.91 -3.83
N LEU A 207 16.40 4.54 -4.91
CA LEU A 207 17.82 4.87 -5.04
C LEU A 207 18.31 6.12 -4.28
N PRO A 208 17.57 7.24 -4.12
CA PRO A 208 18.15 8.49 -3.57
C PRO A 208 18.40 8.54 -2.05
N GLN A 209 18.21 7.44 -1.30
CA GLN A 209 18.32 7.43 0.17
C GLN A 209 19.03 6.18 0.71
N ARG A 210 19.76 5.47 -0.16
CA ARG A 210 20.38 4.19 0.20
C ARG A 210 21.73 4.35 0.93
N GLY A 211 22.39 5.50 0.80
CA GLY A 211 23.78 5.65 1.27
C GLY A 211 24.64 4.49 0.76
N ASP A 212 25.45 3.92 1.63
CA ASP A 212 26.37 2.81 1.29
C ASP A 212 25.73 1.40 1.37
N ALA A 213 24.42 1.28 1.67
CA ALA A 213 23.78 -0.04 1.77
C ALA A 213 23.86 -0.78 0.42
N PRO A 214 23.92 -2.13 0.35
CA PRO A 214 24.00 -2.88 -0.91
C PRO A 214 22.68 -2.83 -1.72
N LEU A 215 22.79 -3.07 -3.03
CA LEU A 215 21.64 -3.06 -3.95
C LEU A 215 20.65 -4.12 -3.53
N SER A 216 19.36 -3.83 -3.57
CA SER A 216 18.34 -4.85 -3.30
C SER A 216 18.03 -5.74 -4.50
N LEU A 217 18.53 -5.36 -5.68
CA LEU A 217 18.29 -6.01 -6.96
C LEU A 217 19.61 -6.01 -7.74
N SER A 218 20.39 -7.07 -7.51
CA SER A 218 21.61 -7.40 -8.25
C SER A 218 21.53 -8.82 -8.82
N ASP A 219 22.52 -9.25 -9.59
CA ASP A 219 22.60 -10.62 -10.13
C ASP A 219 22.32 -11.72 -9.08
N ALA A 220 22.76 -11.53 -7.83
CA ALA A 220 22.53 -12.48 -6.73
C ALA A 220 21.03 -12.64 -6.39
N SER A 221 20.24 -11.60 -6.60
CA SER A 221 18.79 -11.63 -6.37
C SER A 221 18.05 -12.59 -7.31
N LEU A 222 18.60 -12.88 -8.50
CA LEU A 222 17.94 -13.74 -9.50
C LEU A 222 17.94 -15.23 -9.11
N ASP A 223 18.83 -15.67 -8.21
CA ASP A 223 18.78 -17.02 -7.65
C ASP A 223 17.48 -17.23 -6.87
N ALA A 224 17.14 -16.29 -5.98
CA ALA A 224 15.89 -16.31 -5.23
C ALA A 224 14.67 -16.16 -6.17
N LEU A 225 14.68 -15.16 -7.05
CA LEU A 225 13.53 -14.90 -7.93
C LEU A 225 13.25 -16.03 -8.91
N SER A 226 14.29 -16.72 -9.40
CA SER A 226 14.15 -17.87 -10.31
C SER A 226 13.63 -19.14 -9.60
N SER A 227 13.53 -19.14 -8.27
CA SER A 227 12.92 -20.23 -7.49
C SER A 227 11.39 -20.15 -7.43
N ILE A 228 10.78 -18.99 -7.72
CA ILE A 228 9.34 -18.75 -7.63
C ILE A 228 8.59 -19.37 -8.82
N LYS A 229 8.42 -20.68 -8.84
CA LYS A 229 7.90 -21.43 -10.01
C LYS A 229 6.46 -21.07 -10.41
N THR A 230 5.73 -20.40 -9.53
CA THR A 230 4.37 -19.91 -9.78
C THR A 230 4.31 -18.61 -10.58
N LEU A 231 5.44 -17.92 -10.74
CA LEU A 231 5.47 -16.57 -11.29
C LEU A 231 5.10 -16.53 -12.78
N GLU A 232 4.13 -15.68 -13.11
CA GLU A 232 3.68 -15.43 -14.48
C GLU A 232 4.11 -14.05 -15.00
N THR A 233 4.22 -13.07 -14.10
CA THR A 233 4.64 -11.70 -14.41
C THR A 233 5.71 -11.25 -13.44
N LEU A 234 6.85 -10.85 -14.00
CA LEU A 234 7.95 -10.25 -13.26
C LEU A 234 8.20 -8.87 -13.84
N GLU A 235 8.12 -7.84 -13.00
CA GLU A 235 8.59 -6.51 -13.34
C GLU A 235 9.73 -6.16 -12.39
N ILE A 236 10.89 -5.79 -12.95
CA ILE A 236 12.02 -5.35 -12.16
C ILE A 236 12.47 -3.99 -12.68
N GLY A 237 12.60 -3.04 -11.76
CA GLY A 237 12.96 -1.67 -12.06
C GLY A 237 14.07 -1.17 -11.14
N GLU A 238 14.86 -0.21 -11.62
CA GLU A 238 15.91 0.44 -10.83
C GLU A 238 16.92 -0.60 -10.32
N ALA A 239 17.49 -1.42 -11.20
CA ALA A 239 18.32 -2.57 -10.81
C ALA A 239 19.62 -2.64 -11.60
N ASP A 240 20.61 -3.32 -11.02
CA ASP A 240 21.90 -3.54 -11.66
C ASP A 240 22.08 -5.03 -11.96
N PHE A 241 21.66 -5.43 -13.16
CA PHE A 241 21.80 -6.81 -13.62
C PHE A 241 22.68 -6.88 -14.85
N HIS A 242 23.44 -7.97 -14.92
CA HIS A 242 24.11 -8.38 -16.15
C HIS A 242 23.28 -9.44 -16.87
N LEU A 243 23.41 -9.44 -18.20
CA LEU A 243 22.71 -10.39 -19.08
C LEU A 243 22.84 -11.86 -18.66
N PRO A 244 24.02 -12.39 -18.25
CA PRO A 244 24.15 -13.79 -17.87
C PRO A 244 23.21 -14.20 -16.73
N ALA A 245 23.04 -13.34 -15.72
CA ALA A 245 22.18 -13.62 -14.59
C ALA A 245 20.69 -13.68 -14.99
N LEU A 246 20.24 -12.79 -15.90
CA LEU A 246 18.85 -12.76 -16.36
C LEU A 246 18.42 -14.03 -17.11
N ARG A 247 19.35 -14.78 -17.71
CA ARG A 247 19.05 -16.07 -18.33
C ARG A 247 18.53 -17.11 -17.33
N GLN A 248 18.79 -16.94 -16.03
CA GLN A 248 18.24 -17.80 -14.98
C GLN A 248 16.71 -17.77 -14.94
N LEU A 249 16.07 -16.71 -15.46
CA LEU A 249 14.61 -16.63 -15.56
C LEU A 249 14.02 -17.72 -16.48
N ALA A 250 14.83 -18.40 -17.32
CA ALA A 250 14.42 -19.59 -18.05
C ALA A 250 13.98 -20.74 -17.13
N LYS A 251 14.42 -20.74 -15.86
CA LYS A 251 14.01 -21.70 -14.82
C LYS A 251 12.56 -21.49 -14.34
N LEU A 252 11.88 -20.42 -14.76
CA LEU A 252 10.51 -20.10 -14.38
C LEU A 252 9.52 -20.65 -15.42
N PRO A 253 8.88 -21.81 -15.16
CA PRO A 253 8.13 -22.53 -16.18
C PRO A 253 6.82 -21.82 -16.58
N ARG A 254 6.34 -20.88 -15.78
CA ARG A 254 5.08 -20.16 -15.99
C ARG A 254 5.26 -18.70 -16.39
N LEU A 255 6.49 -18.22 -16.51
CA LEU A 255 6.75 -16.81 -16.80
C LEU A 255 6.25 -16.47 -18.22
N LYS A 256 5.33 -15.51 -18.30
CA LYS A 256 4.73 -15.03 -19.55
C LYS A 256 5.16 -13.62 -19.88
N ARG A 257 5.38 -12.79 -18.86
CA ARG A 257 5.68 -11.37 -19.01
C ARG A 257 6.87 -10.98 -18.14
N LEU A 258 7.83 -10.32 -18.75
CA LEU A 258 8.98 -9.72 -18.08
C LEU A 258 9.05 -8.25 -18.47
N LYS A 259 8.95 -7.34 -17.50
CA LYS A 259 9.28 -5.93 -17.69
C LYS A 259 10.62 -5.65 -17.00
N ILE A 260 11.56 -5.08 -17.74
CA ILE A 260 12.82 -4.56 -17.19
C ILE A 260 12.85 -3.08 -17.49
N ASP A 261 13.08 -2.27 -16.46
CA ASP A 261 13.05 -0.81 -16.57
C ASP A 261 14.17 -0.19 -15.73
N ARG A 262 14.71 0.95 -16.15
CA ARG A 262 15.77 1.67 -15.42
C ARG A 262 16.94 0.76 -14.98
N THR A 263 17.60 0.11 -15.96
CA THR A 263 18.79 -0.75 -15.78
C THR A 263 19.88 -0.40 -16.77
N TYR A 264 21.12 -0.81 -16.52
CA TYR A 264 22.25 -0.59 -17.45
C TYR A 264 22.29 -1.50 -18.68
N LEU A 265 21.36 -2.44 -18.82
CA LEU A 265 21.26 -3.31 -20.00
C LEU A 265 21.14 -2.51 -21.29
N SER A 266 21.86 -2.95 -22.33
CA SER A 266 21.74 -2.39 -23.67
C SER A 266 20.56 -3.00 -24.43
N ALA A 267 20.16 -2.38 -25.54
CA ALA A 267 19.19 -2.99 -26.46
C ALA A 267 19.66 -4.35 -26.99
N ALA A 268 20.97 -4.52 -27.23
CA ALA A 268 21.55 -5.78 -27.69
C ALA A 268 21.46 -6.90 -26.64
N ASP A 269 21.62 -6.56 -25.35
CA ASP A 269 21.43 -7.51 -24.25
C ASP A 269 19.98 -8.01 -24.22
N ILE A 270 19.02 -7.11 -24.42
CA ILE A 270 17.59 -7.44 -24.44
C ILE A 270 17.23 -8.32 -25.63
N GLU A 271 17.77 -8.08 -26.83
CA GLU A 271 17.57 -8.98 -27.96
C GLU A 271 18.15 -10.37 -27.69
N THR A 272 19.33 -10.44 -27.07
CA THR A 272 19.91 -11.71 -26.63
C THR A 272 19.05 -12.42 -25.58
N LEU A 273 18.46 -11.67 -24.65
CA LEU A 273 17.56 -12.21 -23.63
C LEU A 273 16.24 -12.71 -24.24
N LYS A 274 15.66 -12.00 -25.21
CA LYS A 274 14.48 -12.43 -25.97
C LYS A 274 14.74 -13.76 -26.70
N ALA A 275 15.91 -13.90 -27.31
CA ALA A 275 16.31 -15.15 -27.95
C ALA A 275 16.45 -16.31 -26.94
N ALA A 276 16.94 -16.03 -25.72
CA ALA A 276 17.04 -17.02 -24.65
C ALA A 276 15.69 -17.37 -23.99
N LEU A 277 14.70 -16.47 -24.05
CA LEU A 277 13.38 -16.62 -23.44
C LEU A 277 12.25 -16.44 -24.47
N PRO A 278 12.18 -17.26 -25.54
CA PRO A 278 11.33 -17.00 -26.70
C PRO A 278 9.82 -17.05 -26.41
N ARG A 279 9.42 -17.60 -25.26
CA ARG A 279 8.02 -17.69 -24.82
C ARG A 279 7.59 -16.53 -23.91
N VAL A 280 8.53 -15.67 -23.51
CA VAL A 280 8.30 -14.57 -22.57
C VAL A 280 8.15 -13.27 -23.35
N GLN A 281 7.05 -12.55 -23.12
CA GLN A 281 6.90 -11.19 -23.61
C GLN A 281 7.81 -10.27 -22.77
N ILE A 282 8.92 -9.85 -23.37
CA ILE A 282 9.87 -8.92 -22.73
C ILE A 282 9.55 -7.49 -23.14
N ARG A 283 9.22 -6.65 -22.16
CA ARG A 283 9.11 -5.19 -22.30
C ARG A 283 10.33 -4.53 -21.68
N PHE A 284 10.95 -3.64 -22.44
CA PHE A 284 12.13 -2.92 -22.02
C PHE A 284 12.08 -1.49 -22.54
N ALA A 285 12.47 -0.54 -21.70
CA ALA A 285 12.70 0.84 -22.09
C ALA A 285 14.19 1.16 -21.86
N PRO A 286 14.95 1.54 -22.90
CA PRO A 286 16.32 2.00 -22.70
C PRO A 286 16.32 3.28 -21.87
N LEU A 287 17.32 3.42 -20.99
CA LEU A 287 17.53 4.65 -20.25
C LEU A 287 17.72 5.83 -21.21
N THR A 288 17.01 6.93 -20.97
CA THR A 288 17.42 8.22 -21.54
C THR A 288 18.73 8.67 -20.90
N GLU A 289 19.41 9.66 -21.49
CA GLU A 289 20.62 10.23 -20.89
C GLU A 289 20.34 10.84 -19.51
N ASP A 290 19.19 11.49 -19.34
CA ASP A 290 18.74 12.03 -18.05
C ASP A 290 18.45 10.91 -17.04
N ASP A 291 17.80 9.82 -17.45
CA ASP A 291 17.59 8.67 -16.57
C ASP A 291 18.91 7.99 -16.17
N ARG A 292 19.89 7.95 -17.08
CA ARG A 292 21.23 7.42 -16.81
C ARG A 292 21.96 8.30 -15.80
N GLN A 293 21.95 9.62 -15.97
CA GLN A 293 22.57 10.55 -15.02
C GLN A 293 21.92 10.46 -13.64
N LYS A 294 20.59 10.35 -13.58
CA LYS A 294 19.86 10.10 -12.34
C LYS A 294 20.27 8.78 -11.72
N LEU A 295 20.26 7.69 -12.49
CA LEU A 295 20.65 6.35 -12.02
C LEU A 295 22.09 6.35 -11.49
N ASP A 296 23.04 6.94 -12.23
CA ASP A 296 24.45 7.07 -11.84
C ASP A 296 24.61 7.89 -10.56
N ALA A 297 23.88 9.00 -10.43
CA ALA A 297 23.87 9.82 -9.22
C ALA A 297 23.24 9.10 -8.02
N TYR A 298 22.51 8.01 -8.24
CA TYR A 298 21.93 7.22 -7.16
C TYR A 298 22.67 5.91 -6.85
N LEU A 299 23.51 5.42 -7.77
CA LEU A 299 24.31 4.21 -7.58
C LEU A 299 25.77 4.48 -7.16
N LYS A 300 26.24 5.73 -7.28
CA LYS A 300 27.49 6.24 -6.70
C LYS A 300 27.24 6.87 -5.33
#